data_AF-A0A2G2A976-F1
#
_entry.id   AF-A0A2G2A976-F1
#
_cell.length_a   1.000
_cell.length_b   1.000
_cell.length_c   1.000
_cell.angle_alpha   90.00
_cell.angle_beta   90.00
_cell.angle_gamma   90.00
#
_symmetry.space_group_name_H-M   'P 1'
#
loop_
_entity.id
_entity.type
_entity.pdbx_description
1 polymer ?
#
loop_
_entity_poly.entity_id
_entity_poly.type
_entity_poly.pdbx_seq_one_letter_code
_entity_poly.pdbx_strand_id
1 'polypeptide(L)' 'MKDISEDHAPRQHWLGLMAKAPMGRVAGLLDEAVTRPAFTWLRAPEVGSTMVRARAGATGGPFNLGEVTVTRCALTLA' A
#
# COMPACT_ATOMS: atom_id res chain seq x y z
N MET A 1 3.63 -16.57 -18.76
CA MET A 1 3.18 -15.68 -17.67
C MET A 1 2.84 -16.57 -16.48
N LYS A 2 3.89 -17.11 -15.87
CA LYS A 2 3.86 -18.08 -14.78
C LYS A 2 4.50 -17.38 -13.59
N ASP A 3 3.96 -17.65 -12.40
CA ASP A 3 4.59 -17.38 -11.10
C ASP A 3 4.37 -15.98 -10.50
N ILE A 4 3.12 -15.51 -10.42
CA ILE A 4 2.71 -14.83 -9.17
C ILE A 4 2.41 -15.98 -8.21
N SER A 5 3.42 -16.41 -7.46
CA SER A 5 3.29 -17.44 -6.43
C SER A 5 2.05 -17.17 -5.57
N GLU A 6 1.20 -18.18 -5.37
CA GLU A 6 0.00 -18.13 -4.50
C GLU A 6 0.34 -17.63 -3.07
N ASP A 7 1.62 -17.66 -2.70
CA ASP A 7 2.23 -17.23 -1.44
C ASP A 7 2.13 -15.70 -1.17
N HIS A 8 1.81 -14.88 -2.17
CA HIS A 8 1.64 -13.43 -1.99
C HIS A 8 0.21 -13.01 -1.62
N ALA A 9 -0.79 -13.88 -1.81
CA ALA A 9 -2.19 -13.53 -1.59
C ALA A 9 -2.48 -13.05 -0.16
N PRO A 10 -1.93 -13.70 0.91
CA PRO A 10 -2.10 -13.19 2.26
C PRO A 10 -1.54 -11.78 2.41
N ARG A 11 -0.32 -11.54 1.90
CA ARG A 11 0.35 -10.24 2.01
C ARG A 11 -0.43 -9.11 1.34
N GLN A 12 -0.88 -9.34 0.12
CA GLN A 12 -1.69 -8.37 -0.62
C GLN A 12 -2.98 -8.04 0.12
N HIS A 13 -3.61 -9.06 0.73
CA HIS A 13 -4.85 -8.88 1.48
C HIS A 13 -4.68 -7.95 2.68
N TRP A 14 -3.75 -8.21 3.60
CA TRP A 14 -3.62 -7.39 4.82
C TRP A 14 -3.06 -5.99 4.52
N LEU A 15 -2.14 -5.84 3.55
CA LEU A 15 -1.72 -4.52 3.07
C LEU A 15 -2.91 -3.71 2.50
N GLY A 16 -3.75 -4.36 1.70
CA GLY A 16 -4.95 -3.74 1.14
C GLY A 16 -5.98 -3.36 2.20
N LEU A 17 -6.08 -4.13 3.29
CA LEU A 17 -6.93 -3.79 4.44
C LEU A 17 -6.40 -2.56 5.18
N MET A 18 -5.11 -2.52 5.51
CA MET A 18 -4.49 -1.38 6.19
C MET A 18 -4.58 -0.09 5.38
N ALA A 19 -4.39 -0.16 4.05
CA ALA A 19 -4.49 1.00 3.16
C ALA A 19 -5.90 1.64 3.11
N LYS A 20 -6.95 0.87 3.42
CA LYS A 20 -8.35 1.34 3.45
C LYS A 20 -8.82 1.71 4.86
N ALA A 21 -8.01 1.47 5.88
CA ALA A 21 -8.41 1.72 7.27
C ALA A 21 -8.58 3.22 7.54
N PRO A 22 -9.50 3.62 8.45
CA PRO A 22 -9.58 5.01 8.91
C PRO A 22 -8.23 5.50 9.45
N MET A 23 -7.95 6.78 9.22
CA MET A 23 -6.71 7.40 9.68
C MET A 23 -6.49 7.14 11.18
N GLY A 24 -5.27 6.73 11.55
CA GLY A 24 -4.89 6.43 12.93
C GLY A 24 -5.34 5.09 13.48
N ARG A 25 -6.32 4.40 12.86
CA ARG A 25 -6.85 3.11 13.35
C ARG A 25 -5.76 2.04 13.48
N VAL A 26 -4.93 1.90 12.45
CA VAL A 26 -3.84 0.90 12.42
C VAL A 26 -2.78 1.23 13.47
N ALA A 27 -2.42 2.50 13.63
CA ALA A 27 -1.43 2.93 14.62
C ALA A 27 -1.91 2.66 16.05
N GLY A 28 -3.16 3.01 16.37
CA GLY A 28 -3.73 2.74 17.70
C GLY A 28 -3.79 1.25 18.02
N LEU A 29 -4.22 0.40 17.08
CA LEU A 29 -4.24 -1.05 17.27
C LEU A 29 -2.82 -1.63 17.43
N LEU A 30 -1.83 -1.10 16.72
CA LEU A 30 -0.44 -1.52 16.87
C LEU A 30 0.08 -1.21 18.29
N ASP A 31 -0.21 0.00 18.79
CA ASP A 31 0.19 0.44 20.13
C ASP A 31 -0.48 -0.38 21.24
N GLU A 32 -1.71 -0.82 21.05
CA GLU A 32 -2.43 -1.72 21.97
C GLU A 32 -1.91 -3.17 21.92
N ALA A 33 -1.53 -3.65 20.73
CA ALA A 33 -1.20 -5.05 20.52
C ALA A 33 0.23 -5.40 20.93
N VAL A 34 1.20 -4.50 20.68
CA VAL A 34 2.63 -4.79 20.89
C VAL A 34 3.42 -3.53 21.24
N THR A 35 4.52 -3.71 21.97
CA THR A 35 5.58 -2.69 22.06
C THR A 35 6.20 -2.50 20.68
N ARG A 36 6.32 -1.25 20.24
CA ARG A 36 6.89 -0.95 18.91
C ARG A 36 8.31 -1.49 18.78
N PRO A 37 8.62 -2.32 17.78
CA PRO A 37 9.97 -2.81 17.56
C PRO A 37 10.88 -1.67 17.11
N ALA A 38 12.18 -1.79 17.43
CA ALA A 38 13.18 -0.95 16.81
C ALA A 38 13.22 -1.22 15.30
N PHE A 39 13.37 -0.17 14.51
CA PHE A 39 13.46 -0.26 13.06
C PHE A 39 14.36 0.83 12.52
N THR A 40 14.85 0.62 11.30
CA THR A 40 15.61 1.61 10.54
C THR A 40 14.86 1.96 9.26
N TRP A 41 14.74 3.25 8.95
CA TRP A 41 14.19 3.69 7.67
C TRP A 41 15.13 3.33 6.52
N LEU A 42 14.63 2.56 5.57
CA LEU A 42 15.26 2.40 4.25
C LEU A 42 14.80 3.52 3.32
N ARG A 43 13.56 3.97 3.51
CA ARG A 43 12.94 5.15 2.88
C ARG A 43 11.93 5.73 3.87
N ALA A 44 12.19 6.96 4.31
CA ALA A 44 11.23 7.72 5.10
C ALA A 44 9.91 7.95 4.32
N PRO A 45 8.80 8.29 4.98
CA PRO A 45 7.56 8.60 4.28
C PRO A 45 7.71 9.70 3.24
N GLU A 46 7.42 9.38 1.99
CA GLU A 46 7.47 10.30 0.84
C GLU A 46 6.08 10.42 0.22
N VAL A 47 5.58 11.65 0.11
CA VAL A 47 4.34 11.97 -0.63
C VAL A 47 4.70 12.24 -2.09
N GLY A 48 3.97 11.61 -3.01
CA GLY A 48 4.08 11.84 -4.45
C GLY A 48 2.75 11.60 -5.15
N SER A 49 2.77 11.40 -6.47
CA SER A 49 1.58 11.07 -7.26
C SER A 49 1.78 9.80 -8.10
N THR A 50 0.67 9.19 -8.49
CA THR A 50 0.64 8.10 -9.47
C THR A 50 -0.46 8.32 -10.50
N MET A 51 -0.18 7.94 -11.74
CA MET A 51 -1.13 8.05 -12.85
C MET A 51 -2.21 6.96 -12.74
N VAL A 52 -3.46 7.37 -12.56
CA VAL A 52 -4.63 6.49 -12.65
C VAL A 52 -4.94 6.22 -14.12
N ARG A 53 -5.09 4.94 -14.46
CA ARG A 53 -5.51 4.50 -15.79
C ARG A 53 -6.93 3.97 -15.74
N ALA A 54 -7.75 4.43 -16.67
CA ALA A 54 -9.13 3.98 -16.86
C ALA A 54 -9.26 3.19 -18.18
N ARG A 55 -10.43 2.59 -18.41
CA ARG A 55 -10.80 1.93 -19.66
C ARG A 55 -12.09 2.53 -20.21
N ALA A 56 -12.08 2.88 -21.50
CA ALA A 56 -13.26 3.43 -22.18
C ALA A 56 -14.42 2.42 -22.12
N GLY A 57 -15.61 2.85 -21.68
CA GLY A 57 -16.77 1.95 -21.57
C GLY A 57 -16.55 0.72 -20.70
N ALA A 58 -15.75 0.84 -19.62
CA ALA A 58 -15.34 -0.22 -18.68
C ALA A 58 -14.37 -1.30 -19.23
N THR A 59 -14.56 -1.79 -20.46
CA THR A 59 -13.76 -2.89 -21.03
C THR A 59 -12.91 -2.50 -22.23
N GLY A 60 -13.06 -1.28 -22.75
CA GLY A 60 -12.34 -0.78 -23.91
C GLY A 60 -10.87 -0.45 -23.68
N GLY A 61 -10.31 0.35 -24.59
CA GLY A 61 -8.90 0.75 -24.57
C GLY A 61 -8.51 1.51 -23.30
N PRO A 62 -7.29 1.30 -22.78
CA PRO A 62 -6.81 2.03 -21.60
C PRO A 62 -6.46 3.48 -21.96
N PHE A 63 -6.69 4.41 -21.04
CA PHE A 63 -6.26 5.81 -21.15
C PHE A 63 -5.89 6.39 -19.77
N ASN A 64 -5.12 7.48 -19.76
CA ASN A 64 -4.76 8.18 -18.52
C ASN A 64 -5.96 9.01 -18.03
N LEU A 65 -6.46 8.70 -16.82
CA LEU A 65 -7.60 9.39 -16.22
C LEU A 65 -7.16 10.65 -15.45
N GLY A 66 -5.96 10.63 -14.88
CA GLY A 66 -5.44 11.70 -14.04
C GLY A 66 -4.46 11.15 -13.00
N GLU A 67 -4.09 11.98 -12.03
CA GLU A 67 -3.17 11.59 -10.96
C GLU A 67 -3.86 11.52 -9.60
N VAL A 68 -3.38 10.62 -8.74
CA VAL A 68 -3.76 10.58 -7.31
C VAL A 68 -2.53 10.63 -6.44
N THR A 69 -2.66 11.26 -5.28
CA THR A 69 -1.59 11.33 -4.28
C THR A 69 -1.35 9.96 -3.64
N VAL A 70 -0.10 9.60 -3.45
CA VAL A 70 0.32 8.37 -2.77
C VAL A 70 1.44 8.69 -1.80
N THR A 71 1.46 8.02 -0.65
CA THR A 71 2.60 8.02 0.26
C THR A 71 3.26 6.66 0.26
N ARG A 72 4.59 6.61 0.13
CA ARG A 72 5.37 5.38 0.18
C ARG A 72 6.45 5.47 1.25
N CYS A 73 6.72 4.37 1.93
CA CYS A 73 7.81 4.24 2.89
C CYS A 73 8.34 2.81 2.88
N ALA A 74 9.57 2.62 3.35
CA ALA A 74 10.16 1.31 3.55
C ALA A 74 11.06 1.34 4.79
N LEU A 75 11.00 0.28 5.58
CA LEU A 75 11.83 0.10 6.75
C LEU A 75 12.32 -1.35 6.82
N THR A 76 13.36 -1.56 7.61
CA THR A 76 13.76 -2.88 8.10
C THR A 76 13.61 -2.89 9.61
N LEU A 77 13.17 -4.02 10.16
CA LEU A 77 13.26 -4.25 11.61
C LEU A 77 14.71 -4.50 12.00
N ALA A 78 15.03 -4.21 13.26
CA ALA A 78 16.33 -4.53 13.86
C ALA A 78 16.51 -6.05 14.04
#